data_AF-Q4N2E1-F1
#
_entry.id   AF-Q4N2E1-F1
#
_cell.length_a   1.000
_cell.length_b   1.000
_cell.length_c   1.000
_cell.angle_alpha   90.00
_cell.angle_beta   90.00
_cell.angle_gamma   90.00
#
_symmetry.space_group_name_H-M   'P 1'
#
loop_
_entity.id
_entity.type
_entity.pdbx_description
1 polymer ?
#
loop_
_entity_poly.entity_id
_entity_poly.type
_entity_poly.pdbx_seq_one_letter_code
_entity_poly.pdbx_strand_id
1 'polypeptide(L)'
;MVRKEYEHKAKLVNDRPVLHCRFGKNKPWVDITRTRHNVDNLTLLDHEGAEFKVSDCKVELVDFIFRIFLEFVCCQIKYNDTPIWFFTGDLDNFNPQSISFDLVKNSFFLDTITEKSIRIDACHYVLGGQGRDGDNGVLDLEDPLNEKNKHMKVREFSDYVKTIKYGRKTIWKHKKGEPYPLKCIADEKKRERYVIFENKYLIVKNKGNKWDITEHPITPDDELYNYLSKLH
;
A
#
# COMPACT_ATOMS: atom_id res chain seq x y z
N MET A 1 -3.41 -29.72 -18.90
CA MET A 1 -2.61 -29.13 -17.81
C MET A 1 -3.20 -29.60 -16.49
N VAL A 2 -2.55 -30.51 -15.77
CA VAL A 2 -3.09 -31.06 -14.51
C VAL A 2 -2.94 -30.00 -13.42
N ARG A 3 -4.03 -29.49 -12.86
CA ARG A 3 -3.99 -28.66 -11.65
C ARG A 3 -3.32 -29.49 -10.55
N LYS A 4 -2.15 -29.07 -10.06
CA LYS A 4 -1.60 -29.65 -8.83
C LYS A 4 -2.56 -29.30 -7.70
N GLU A 5 -3.27 -30.29 -7.17
CA GLU A 5 -4.07 -30.13 -5.97
C GLU A 5 -3.13 -29.95 -4.78
N TYR A 6 -3.25 -28.80 -4.12
CA TYR A 6 -2.59 -28.53 -2.85
C TYR A 6 -3.65 -28.10 -1.83
N GLU A 7 -3.51 -28.62 -0.62
CA GLU A 7 -4.43 -28.35 0.49
C GLU A 7 -3.71 -27.60 1.59
N HIS A 8 -4.46 -26.79 2.34
CA HIS A 8 -3.96 -26.01 3.46
C HIS A 8 -4.65 -26.42 4.75
N LYS A 9 -3.93 -26.33 5.87
CA LYS A 9 -4.45 -26.43 7.22
C LYS A 9 -3.77 -25.38 8.09
N ALA A 10 -4.54 -24.61 8.85
CA ALA A 10 -4.02 -23.66 9.82
C ALA A 10 -4.41 -24.05 11.25
N LYS A 11 -3.63 -23.61 12.22
CA LYS A 11 -3.95 -23.69 13.66
C LYS A 11 -3.27 -22.54 14.41
N LEU A 12 -3.77 -22.22 15.60
CA LEU A 12 -3.07 -21.36 16.54
C LEU A 12 -2.12 -22.17 17.41
N VAL A 13 -0.94 -21.64 17.64
CA VAL A 13 0.05 -22.13 18.60
C VAL A 13 0.58 -20.90 19.35
N ASN A 14 0.33 -20.81 20.65
CA ASN A 14 0.69 -19.64 21.47
C ASN A 14 0.21 -18.32 20.84
N ASP A 15 -1.05 -18.25 20.42
CA ASP A 15 -1.66 -17.08 19.77
C ASP A 15 -0.94 -16.59 18.49
N ARG A 16 -0.18 -17.50 17.85
CA ARG A 16 0.43 -17.29 16.54
C ARG A 16 -0.13 -18.27 15.51
N PRO A 17 -0.41 -17.82 14.27
CA PRO A 17 -0.91 -18.69 13.23
C PRO A 17 0.21 -19.57 12.67
N VAL A 18 -0.06 -20.87 12.54
CA VAL A 18 0.84 -21.84 11.90
C VAL A 18 0.14 -22.43 10.70
N LEU A 19 0.73 -22.29 9.52
CA LEU A 19 0.19 -22.74 8.24
C LEU A 19 0.94 -23.97 7.73
N HIS A 20 0.20 -25.04 7.46
CA HIS A 20 0.70 -26.23 6.80
C HIS A 20 0.12 -26.37 5.40
N CYS A 21 0.93 -26.90 4.48
CA CYS A 21 0.53 -27.21 3.12
C CYS A 21 0.85 -28.67 2.78
N ARG A 22 -0.04 -29.31 2.02
CA ARG A 22 0.15 -30.66 1.49
C ARG A 22 0.13 -30.63 -0.03
N PHE A 23 1.20 -31.15 -0.65
CA PHE A 23 1.38 -31.15 -2.11
C PHE A 23 0.97 -32.50 -2.73
N GLY A 24 -0.34 -32.74 -2.78
CA GLY A 24 -0.93 -33.95 -3.35
C GLY A 24 -1.36 -34.99 -2.33
N LYS A 25 -2.24 -35.91 -2.77
CA LYS A 25 -2.86 -36.94 -1.94
C LYS A 25 -1.79 -37.85 -1.32
N ASN A 26 -1.91 -38.14 -0.02
CA ASN A 26 -0.99 -38.98 0.77
C ASN A 26 0.43 -38.45 0.95
N LYS A 27 0.70 -37.17 0.69
CA LYS A 27 1.96 -36.53 1.09
C LYS A 27 1.90 -35.99 2.53
N PRO A 28 3.04 -35.90 3.24
CA PRO A 28 3.06 -35.31 4.58
C PRO A 28 2.70 -33.82 4.52
N TRP A 29 2.15 -33.32 5.62
CA TRP A 29 1.95 -31.89 5.81
C TRP A 29 3.30 -31.21 6.06
N VAL A 30 3.54 -30.10 5.36
CA VAL A 30 4.76 -29.31 5.50
C VAL A 30 4.41 -27.98 6.15
N ASP A 31 5.10 -27.61 7.22
CA ASP A 31 5.01 -26.29 7.82
C ASP A 31 5.65 -25.25 6.88
N ILE A 32 4.81 -24.34 6.39
CA ILE A 32 5.17 -23.25 5.49
C ILE A 32 5.01 -21.88 6.14
N THR A 33 4.82 -21.80 7.46
CA THR A 33 4.60 -20.55 8.21
C THR A 33 5.70 -19.53 7.94
N ARG A 34 6.97 -19.98 7.90
CA ARG A 34 8.14 -19.13 7.58
C ARG A 34 8.12 -18.50 6.17
N THR A 35 7.25 -18.98 5.28
CA THR A 35 7.08 -18.44 3.91
C THR A 35 5.97 -17.39 3.84
N ARG A 36 5.44 -16.98 4.98
CA ARG A 36 4.41 -15.95 5.15
C ARG A 36 4.96 -14.78 5.93
N HIS A 37 4.23 -13.66 5.92
CA HIS A 37 4.52 -12.53 6.78
C HIS A 37 4.48 -12.94 8.24
N ASN A 38 5.42 -12.41 9.02
CA ASN A 38 5.45 -12.64 10.46
C ASN A 38 4.59 -11.58 11.15
N VAL A 39 3.52 -12.00 11.82
CA VAL A 39 2.62 -11.09 12.53
C VAL A 39 3.31 -10.36 13.68
N ASP A 40 4.37 -10.93 14.26
CA ASP A 40 5.18 -10.26 15.28
C ASP A 40 5.88 -8.99 14.79
N ASN A 41 6.02 -8.87 13.47
CA ASN A 41 6.65 -7.70 12.87
C ASN A 41 5.65 -6.54 12.73
N LEU A 42 4.37 -6.74 13.04
CA LEU A 42 3.39 -5.68 13.14
C LEU A 42 3.57 -4.87 14.42
N THR A 43 3.55 -3.55 14.28
CA THR A 43 3.47 -2.60 15.39
C THR A 43 2.29 -1.68 15.15
N LEU A 44 1.43 -1.55 16.14
CA LEU A 44 0.20 -0.77 16.07
C LEU A 44 0.38 0.46 16.96
N LEU A 45 -0.06 1.63 16.51
CA LEU A 45 0.03 2.85 17.31
C LEU A 45 -1.33 3.52 17.43
N ASP A 46 -1.58 4.11 18.59
CA ASP A 46 -2.69 5.01 18.81
C ASP A 46 -2.31 6.47 18.53
N HIS A 47 -3.29 7.37 18.65
CA HIS A 47 -3.11 8.81 18.43
C HIS A 47 -2.14 9.51 19.40
N GLU A 48 -1.87 8.92 20.57
CA GLU A 48 -0.91 9.45 21.54
C GLU A 48 0.51 8.93 21.27
N GLY A 49 0.65 7.98 20.34
CA GLY A 49 1.91 7.35 19.98
C GLY A 49 2.28 6.17 20.87
N ALA A 50 1.34 5.64 21.67
CA ALA A 50 1.56 4.41 22.40
C ALA A 50 1.64 3.23 21.42
N GLU A 51 2.65 2.37 21.60
CA GLU A 51 2.88 1.22 20.73
C GLU A 51 2.28 -0.05 21.34
N PHE A 52 1.58 -0.83 20.51
CA PHE A 52 1.00 -2.12 20.83
C PHE A 52 1.54 -3.18 19.89
N LYS A 53 1.81 -4.37 20.43
CA LYS A 53 2.20 -5.56 19.66
C LYS A 53 1.01 -6.49 19.51
N VAL A 54 1.10 -7.40 18.54
CA VAL A 54 0.05 -8.43 18.33
C VAL A 54 -0.12 -9.33 19.55
N SER A 55 0.90 -9.48 20.40
CA SER A 55 0.80 -10.20 21.69
C SER A 55 -0.13 -9.52 22.69
N ASP A 56 -0.36 -8.21 22.55
CA ASP A 56 -1.18 -7.41 23.46
C ASP A 56 -2.64 -7.38 23.03
N CYS A 57 -2.92 -7.89 21.82
CA CYS A 57 -4.25 -7.90 21.23
C CYS A 57 -4.91 -9.27 21.40
N LYS A 58 -6.25 -9.25 21.49
CA LYS A 58 -7.04 -10.46 21.30
C LYS A 58 -6.92 -10.92 19.84
N VAL A 59 -6.78 -12.24 19.63
CA VAL A 59 -6.65 -12.82 18.29
C VAL A 59 -7.60 -14.00 18.10
N GLU A 60 -7.95 -14.28 16.84
CA GLU A 60 -8.69 -15.47 16.44
C GLU A 60 -8.16 -16.04 15.12
N LEU A 61 -8.46 -17.31 14.85
CA LEU A 61 -8.19 -17.95 13.57
C LEU A 61 -9.46 -18.66 13.10
N VAL A 62 -10.02 -18.17 11.98
CA VAL A 62 -11.19 -18.77 11.33
C VAL A 62 -10.76 -19.21 9.94
N ASP A 63 -10.84 -20.51 9.67
CA ASP A 63 -10.30 -21.18 8.48
C ASP A 63 -8.81 -20.85 8.24
N PHE A 64 -8.54 -19.88 7.37
CA PHE A 64 -7.19 -19.42 7.03
C PHE A 64 -6.98 -17.93 7.30
N ILE A 65 -7.92 -17.28 7.98
CA ILE A 65 -7.88 -15.87 8.33
C ILE A 65 -7.51 -15.74 9.80
N PHE A 66 -6.31 -15.23 10.05
CA PHE A 66 -5.87 -14.86 11.39
C PHE A 66 -6.26 -13.41 11.66
N ARG A 67 -7.16 -13.17 12.62
CA ARG A 67 -7.68 -11.84 12.91
C ARG A 67 -7.13 -11.32 14.24
N ILE A 68 -6.73 -10.05 14.23
CA ILE A 68 -6.21 -9.30 15.38
C ILE A 68 -7.23 -8.21 15.68
N PHE A 69 -7.81 -8.23 16.88
CA PHE A 69 -8.81 -7.25 17.28
C PHE A 69 -8.13 -5.99 17.83
N LEU A 70 -8.59 -4.83 17.35
CA LEU A 70 -8.12 -3.52 17.77
C LEU A 70 -9.09 -2.99 18.82
N GLU A 71 -8.78 -3.20 20.10
CA GLU A 71 -9.59 -2.71 21.24
C GLU A 71 -9.26 -1.25 21.61
N PHE A 72 -8.52 -0.56 20.73
CA PHE A 72 -8.12 0.83 20.84
C PHE A 72 -8.23 1.52 19.48
N VAL A 73 -8.22 2.85 19.48
CA VAL A 73 -8.26 3.65 18.24
C VAL A 73 -6.89 3.63 17.58
N CYS A 74 -6.67 2.65 16.70
CA CYS A 74 -5.44 2.50 15.94
C CYS A 74 -5.34 3.59 14.86
N CYS A 75 -4.31 4.43 14.93
CA CYS A 75 -4.06 5.50 13.97
C CYS A 75 -2.94 5.16 12.98
N GLN A 76 -2.09 4.18 13.29
CA GLN A 76 -0.98 3.77 12.45
C GLN A 76 -0.64 2.29 12.63
N ILE A 77 -0.29 1.63 11.52
CA ILE A 77 0.19 0.25 11.50
C ILE A 77 1.53 0.23 10.78
N LYS A 78 2.54 -0.37 11.41
CA LYS A 78 3.86 -0.61 10.86
C LYS A 78 4.10 -2.11 10.68
N TYR A 79 4.92 -2.47 9.71
CA TYR A 79 5.46 -3.82 9.54
C TYR A 79 6.99 -3.71 9.38
N ASN A 80 7.77 -4.37 10.25
CA ASN A 80 9.23 -4.18 10.33
C ASN A 80 9.64 -2.70 10.48
N ASP A 81 8.99 -1.98 11.39
CA ASP A 81 9.17 -0.54 11.62
C ASP A 81 8.80 0.39 10.45
N THR A 82 8.48 -0.16 9.28
CA THR A 82 7.99 0.58 8.12
C THR A 82 6.48 0.80 8.23
N PRO A 83 5.97 2.04 8.18
CA PRO A 83 4.53 2.31 8.12
C PRO A 83 3.89 1.68 6.88
N ILE A 84 2.83 0.89 7.07
CA ILE A 84 2.04 0.26 6.00
C ILE A 84 0.61 0.78 5.93
N TRP A 85 0.15 1.43 6.99
CA TRP A 85 -1.13 2.13 7.03
C TRP A 85 -1.11 3.24 8.08
N PHE A 86 -1.88 4.29 7.84
CA PHE A 86 -2.14 5.36 8.79
C PHE A 86 -3.47 6.03 8.49
N PHE A 87 -4.05 6.60 9.53
CA PHE A 87 -5.33 7.28 9.47
C PHE A 87 -5.15 8.74 9.02
N THR A 88 -5.87 9.15 7.97
CA THR A 88 -5.77 10.51 7.38
C THR A 88 -7.13 11.22 7.26
N GLY A 89 -8.18 10.73 7.92
CA GLY A 89 -9.55 11.22 7.75
C GLY A 89 -10.16 11.81 9.01
N ASP A 90 -11.42 12.24 8.93
CA ASP A 90 -12.23 12.52 10.10
C ASP A 90 -12.73 11.20 10.72
N LEU A 91 -12.58 11.06 12.05
CA LEU A 91 -12.85 9.84 12.84
C LEU A 91 -14.29 9.31 12.68
N ASP A 92 -15.21 10.14 12.20
CA ASP A 92 -16.65 9.88 12.25
C ASP A 92 -17.12 8.70 11.38
N ASN A 93 -16.33 8.23 10.40
CA ASN A 93 -16.77 7.17 9.46
C ASN A 93 -15.75 6.04 9.21
N PHE A 94 -14.56 6.08 9.79
CA PHE A 94 -13.51 5.11 9.51
C PHE A 94 -12.75 4.76 10.78
N ASN A 95 -13.30 3.86 11.59
CA ASN A 95 -12.62 3.30 12.75
C ASN A 95 -12.18 1.86 12.44
N PRO A 96 -10.87 1.55 12.43
CA PRO A 96 -10.37 0.19 12.31
C PRO A 96 -10.84 -0.68 13.48
N GLN A 97 -11.43 -1.84 13.19
CA GLN A 97 -11.87 -2.80 14.20
C GLN A 97 -10.93 -3.99 14.34
N SER A 98 -10.40 -4.46 13.21
CA SER A 98 -9.50 -5.59 13.21
C SER A 98 -8.55 -5.58 12.02
N ILE A 99 -7.47 -6.33 12.16
CA ILE A 99 -6.58 -6.68 11.07
C ILE A 99 -6.80 -8.16 10.76
N SER A 100 -7.23 -8.48 9.54
CA SER A 100 -7.36 -9.84 9.03
C SER A 100 -6.14 -10.20 8.19
N PHE A 101 -5.44 -11.27 8.56
CA PHE A 101 -4.32 -11.83 7.81
C PHE A 101 -4.76 -13.11 7.09
N ASP A 102 -4.87 -13.05 5.76
CA ASP A 102 -5.12 -14.24 4.95
C ASP A 102 -3.81 -15.02 4.79
N LEU A 103 -3.71 -16.14 5.51
CA LEU A 103 -2.51 -16.98 5.55
C LEU A 103 -2.21 -17.62 4.19
N VAL A 104 -3.22 -17.88 3.35
CA VAL A 104 -3.01 -18.52 2.05
C VAL A 104 -2.56 -17.48 1.03
N LYS A 105 -3.24 -16.32 0.97
CA LYS A 105 -2.88 -15.22 0.07
C LYS A 105 -1.65 -14.44 0.54
N ASN A 106 -1.25 -14.61 1.81
CA ASN A 106 -0.18 -13.87 2.44
C ASN A 106 -0.41 -12.35 2.37
N SER A 107 -1.60 -11.88 2.76
CA SER A 107 -1.99 -10.47 2.66
C SER A 107 -2.76 -10.03 3.89
N PHE A 108 -2.47 -8.83 4.38
CA PHE A 108 -3.20 -8.21 5.48
C PHE A 108 -4.32 -7.33 4.95
N PHE A 109 -5.41 -7.27 5.71
CA PHE A 109 -6.58 -6.46 5.46
C PHE A 109 -6.96 -5.74 6.74
N LEU A 110 -7.33 -4.46 6.62
CA LEU A 110 -7.86 -3.64 7.69
C LEU A 110 -9.38 -3.64 7.58
N ASP A 111 -10.04 -4.22 8.56
CA ASP A 111 -11.49 -4.27 8.64
C ASP A 111 -12.00 -3.08 9.44
N THR A 112 -13.03 -2.43 8.93
CA THR A 112 -13.60 -1.22 9.53
C THR A 112 -15.03 -1.44 9.98
N ILE A 113 -15.53 -0.55 10.84
CA ILE A 113 -16.93 -0.54 11.29
C ILE A 113 -17.96 -0.51 10.15
N THR A 114 -17.58 -0.04 8.95
CA THR A 114 -18.48 0.05 7.79
C THR A 114 -18.46 -1.21 6.90
N GLU A 115 -17.94 -2.33 7.43
CA GLU A 115 -17.77 -3.63 6.74
C GLU A 115 -16.89 -3.59 5.49
N LYS A 116 -16.20 -2.47 5.24
CA LYS A 116 -15.19 -2.38 4.18
C LYS A 116 -13.86 -2.89 4.71
N SER A 117 -13.35 -3.95 4.10
CA SER A 117 -11.97 -4.42 4.29
C SER A 117 -11.04 -3.78 3.26
N ILE A 118 -9.96 -3.15 3.73
CA ILE A 118 -8.93 -2.55 2.88
C ILE A 118 -7.67 -3.38 2.97
N ARG A 119 -7.13 -3.80 1.83
CA ARG A 119 -5.85 -4.49 1.81
C ARG A 119 -4.73 -3.54 2.24
N ILE A 120 -4.00 -3.91 3.29
CA ILE A 120 -2.84 -3.18 3.81
C ILE A 120 -1.60 -4.04 3.54
N ASP A 121 -1.12 -4.01 2.30
CA ASP A 121 0.04 -4.83 1.96
C ASP A 121 1.25 -4.44 2.80
N ALA A 122 2.00 -5.44 3.27
CA ALA A 122 3.37 -5.25 3.77
C ALA A 122 4.35 -4.78 2.66
N CYS A 123 3.82 -4.48 1.46
CA CYS A 123 4.43 -3.75 0.38
C CYS A 123 3.83 -2.33 0.37
N HIS A 124 4.69 -1.34 0.65
CA HIS A 124 4.46 0.10 0.62
C HIS A 124 3.12 0.61 0.04
N TYR A 125 2.26 1.14 0.92
CA TYR A 125 1.31 2.19 0.58
C TYR A 125 1.57 3.41 1.49
N VAL A 126 2.06 4.51 0.90
CA VAL A 126 2.14 5.81 1.57
C VAL A 126 1.05 6.73 1.00
N LEU A 127 0.16 7.20 1.86
CA LEU A 127 -0.83 8.26 1.62
C LEU A 127 -0.49 9.55 2.41
N GLY A 128 0.68 10.16 2.20
CA GLY A 128 1.05 11.46 2.85
C GLY A 128 1.94 11.36 4.10
N GLY A 129 2.97 12.20 4.20
CA GLY A 129 4.04 12.21 5.23
C GLY A 129 3.61 12.77 6.59
N GLN A 130 4.45 12.87 7.64
CA GLN A 130 5.91 12.76 7.89
C GLN A 130 6.12 11.93 9.19
N GLY A 131 7.23 11.29 9.59
CA GLY A 131 8.64 11.33 9.23
C GLY A 131 9.48 11.34 10.52
N ARG A 132 9.88 10.17 11.06
CA ARG A 132 11.14 9.98 11.81
C ARG A 132 11.70 8.60 11.44
N ASP A 133 12.92 8.65 10.93
CA ASP A 133 13.81 7.55 10.54
C ASP A 133 13.43 6.75 9.28
N GLY A 134 14.03 7.15 8.14
CA GLY A 134 14.45 6.19 7.11
C GLY A 134 13.99 6.43 5.68
N ASP A 135 12.71 6.73 5.42
CA ASP A 135 12.19 6.63 4.06
C ASP A 135 11.98 7.97 3.34
N ASN A 136 12.84 8.18 2.32
CA ASN A 136 13.01 9.38 1.50
C ASN A 136 11.86 9.65 0.49
N GLY A 137 10.61 9.75 0.96
CA GLY A 137 9.49 10.30 0.18
C GLY A 137 9.30 9.64 -1.18
N VAL A 138 9.00 8.33 -1.17
CA VAL A 138 8.77 7.47 -2.34
C VAL A 138 7.27 7.27 -2.56
N LEU A 139 6.77 7.64 -3.75
CA LEU A 139 5.39 7.35 -4.21
C LEU A 139 5.36 6.06 -5.05
N ASP A 140 4.43 5.13 -4.79
CA ASP A 140 4.10 3.98 -5.66
C ASP A 140 2.66 4.12 -6.20
N LEU A 141 2.44 3.79 -7.46
CA LEU A 141 1.31 4.24 -8.28
C LEU A 141 0.40 3.10 -8.76
N GLU A 142 0.34 1.96 -8.08
CA GLU A 142 -0.63 0.91 -8.39
C GLU A 142 -1.80 0.94 -7.39
N ASP A 143 -2.99 1.33 -7.85
CA ASP A 143 -4.24 1.27 -7.07
C ASP A 143 -5.25 0.28 -7.74
N PRO A 144 -5.67 -0.78 -7.03
CA PRO A 144 -6.52 -1.86 -7.52
C PRO A 144 -8.03 -1.56 -7.59
N LEU A 145 -8.49 -0.33 -7.30
CA LEU A 145 -9.92 -0.03 -7.37
C LEU A 145 -10.28 0.73 -8.66
N ASN A 146 -11.06 0.07 -9.49
CA ASN A 146 -11.80 0.65 -10.60
C ASN A 146 -13.28 0.24 -10.46
N GLU A 147 -14.19 1.21 -10.49
CA GLU A 147 -15.12 1.32 -11.63
C GLU A 147 -16.09 2.51 -11.48
N LYS A 148 -16.29 3.18 -12.63
CA LYS A 148 -17.49 3.92 -13.05
C LYS A 148 -17.59 5.44 -13.04
N ASN A 149 -16.55 6.22 -12.73
CA ASN A 149 -16.31 7.54 -13.37
C ASN A 149 -14.95 8.13 -12.95
N LYS A 150 -14.24 8.72 -13.93
CA LYS A 150 -12.86 9.27 -13.91
C LYS A 150 -11.73 8.22 -14.09
N HIS A 151 -11.39 7.96 -15.35
CA HIS A 151 -10.15 7.26 -15.78
C HIS A 151 -8.86 8.03 -15.43
N MET A 152 -9.00 9.23 -14.85
CA MET A 152 -7.91 10.02 -14.35
C MET A 152 -7.96 10.07 -12.82
N LYS A 153 -6.87 9.64 -12.18
CA LYS A 153 -6.68 9.78 -10.72
C LYS A 153 -5.68 10.91 -10.49
N VAL A 154 -6.06 11.91 -9.68
CA VAL A 154 -5.20 13.05 -9.32
C VAL A 154 -4.73 12.86 -7.89
N ARG A 155 -3.45 13.12 -7.63
CA ARG A 155 -2.88 13.19 -6.29
C ARG A 155 -2.07 14.46 -6.19
N GLU A 156 -2.54 15.40 -5.38
CA GLU A 156 -1.78 16.60 -5.01
C GLU A 156 -0.82 16.26 -3.87
N PHE A 157 0.36 16.86 -3.91
CA PHE A 157 1.39 16.68 -2.89
C PHE A 157 1.38 17.89 -1.98
N SER A 158 1.07 17.66 -0.71
CA SER A 158 1.19 18.66 0.35
C SER A 158 2.62 18.78 0.90
N ASP A 159 3.55 17.94 0.42
CA ASP A 159 4.88 17.73 0.99
C ASP A 159 5.97 17.53 -0.09
N TYR A 160 7.24 17.70 0.29
CA TYR A 160 8.38 17.58 -0.63
C TYR A 160 8.70 16.13 -1.02
N VAL A 161 8.12 15.67 -2.13
CA VAL A 161 8.41 14.33 -2.69
C VAL A 161 9.82 14.31 -3.27
N LYS A 162 10.69 13.43 -2.73
CA LYS A 162 12.08 13.30 -3.18
C LYS A 162 12.29 12.19 -4.20
N THR A 163 11.38 11.22 -4.27
CA THR A 163 11.49 10.10 -5.21
C THR A 163 10.10 9.67 -5.68
N ILE A 164 9.96 9.38 -6.96
CA ILE A 164 8.74 8.77 -7.51
C ILE A 164 9.14 7.42 -8.08
N LYS A 165 8.44 6.37 -7.65
CA LYS A 165 8.63 5.01 -8.14
C LYS A 165 7.34 4.49 -8.75
N TYR A 166 7.47 3.39 -9.47
CA TYR A 166 6.37 2.55 -9.92
C TYR A 166 6.83 1.11 -9.77
N GLY A 167 6.25 0.40 -8.80
CA GLY A 167 6.78 -0.85 -8.29
C GLY A 167 8.27 -0.73 -7.94
N ARG A 168 9.11 -1.57 -8.56
CA ARG A 168 10.58 -1.58 -8.31
C ARG A 168 11.36 -0.50 -9.04
N LYS A 169 10.74 0.22 -9.99
CA LYS A 169 11.45 1.18 -10.85
C LYS A 169 11.37 2.58 -10.29
N THR A 170 12.51 3.28 -10.27
CA THR A 170 12.55 4.72 -9.99
C THR A 170 12.24 5.48 -11.28
N ILE A 171 11.17 6.27 -11.26
CA ILE A 171 10.72 7.13 -12.36
C ILE A 171 11.44 8.47 -12.27
N TRP A 172 11.47 9.05 -11.08
CA TRP A 172 12.10 10.34 -10.85
C TRP A 172 12.72 10.39 -9.46
N LYS A 173 13.83 11.13 -9.33
CA LYS A 173 14.51 11.36 -8.07
C LYS A 173 14.97 12.80 -8.04
N HIS A 174 14.72 13.47 -6.93
CA HIS A 174 15.08 14.86 -6.69
C HIS A 174 16.59 15.05 -6.81
N LYS A 175 16.98 16.10 -7.54
CA LYS A 175 18.35 16.58 -7.61
C LYS A 175 18.43 17.95 -6.95
N LYS A 176 19.56 18.25 -6.33
CA LYS A 176 19.80 19.55 -5.70
C LYS A 176 19.58 20.68 -6.72
N GLY A 177 18.67 21.61 -6.41
CA GLY A 177 18.31 22.73 -7.29
C GLY A 177 17.14 22.47 -8.25
N GLU A 178 16.62 21.24 -8.33
CA GLU A 178 15.37 20.97 -9.06
C GLU A 178 14.14 21.22 -8.15
N PRO A 179 13.01 21.67 -8.73
CA PRO A 179 11.77 21.85 -7.97
C PRO A 179 11.19 20.51 -7.53
N TYR A 180 10.34 20.57 -6.50
CA TYR A 180 9.57 19.43 -6.03
C TYR A 180 8.30 19.27 -6.87
N PRO A 181 7.82 18.03 -7.08
CA PRO A 181 6.57 17.83 -7.77
C PRO A 181 5.43 18.31 -6.87
N LEU A 182 4.43 18.92 -7.49
CA LEU A 182 3.23 19.47 -6.86
C LEU A 182 2.07 18.49 -6.93
N LYS A 183 1.98 17.72 -8.03
CA LYS A 183 0.95 16.69 -8.17
C LYS A 183 1.33 15.60 -9.16
N CYS A 184 0.71 14.44 -9.02
CA CYS A 184 0.77 13.35 -9.98
C CYS A 184 -0.64 13.02 -10.49
N ILE A 185 -0.75 12.81 -11.80
CA ILE A 185 -2.00 12.44 -12.47
C ILE A 185 -1.78 11.13 -13.20
N ALA A 186 -2.69 10.20 -13.00
CA ALA A 186 -2.69 8.88 -13.60
C ALA A 186 -3.83 8.79 -14.61
N ASP A 187 -3.51 8.78 -15.91
CA ASP A 187 -4.48 8.50 -16.98
C ASP A 187 -4.45 7.00 -17.30
N GLU A 188 -5.39 6.26 -16.70
CA GLU A 188 -5.49 4.81 -16.84
C GLU A 188 -5.96 4.40 -18.25
N LYS A 189 -6.60 5.30 -19.00
CA LYS A 189 -7.02 5.05 -20.38
C LYS A 189 -5.84 5.11 -21.34
N LYS A 190 -4.98 6.13 -21.19
CA LYS A 190 -3.76 6.28 -22.00
C LYS A 190 -2.58 5.45 -21.47
N ARG A 191 -2.68 4.92 -20.25
CA ARG A 191 -1.56 4.30 -19.50
C ARG A 191 -0.37 5.25 -19.40
N GLU A 192 -0.69 6.52 -19.15
CA GLU A 192 0.27 7.60 -18.98
C GLU A 192 0.15 8.16 -17.57
N ARG A 193 1.29 8.60 -17.03
CA ARG A 193 1.30 9.37 -15.79
C ARG A 193 1.99 10.70 -16.02
N TYR A 194 1.44 11.72 -15.40
CA TYR A 194 1.95 13.08 -15.45
C TYR A 194 2.43 13.48 -14.07
N VAL A 195 3.69 13.90 -13.96
CA VAL A 195 4.24 14.46 -12.72
C VAL A 195 4.44 15.94 -12.96
N ILE A 196 3.74 16.77 -12.20
CA ILE A 196 3.72 18.22 -12.40
C ILE A 196 4.58 18.88 -11.34
N PHE A 197 5.40 19.84 -11.78
CA PHE A 197 6.25 20.71 -10.96
C PHE A 197 5.84 22.16 -11.21
N GLU A 198 6.47 23.10 -10.52
CA GLU A 198 6.23 24.53 -10.71
C GLU A 198 6.65 25.04 -12.10
N ASN A 199 7.72 24.48 -12.69
CA ASN A 199 8.30 24.96 -13.95
C ASN A 199 8.33 23.92 -15.09
N LYS A 200 7.95 22.68 -14.82
CA LYS A 200 8.02 21.57 -15.76
C LYS A 200 6.99 20.50 -15.44
N TYR A 201 6.82 19.55 -16.35
CA TYR A 201 6.15 18.30 -16.06
C TYR A 201 6.84 17.13 -16.76
N LEU A 202 6.63 15.94 -16.22
CA LEU A 202 7.10 14.69 -16.79
C LEU A 202 5.92 13.92 -17.35
N ILE A 203 6.07 13.35 -18.54
CA ILE A 203 5.17 12.33 -19.07
C ILE A 203 5.86 10.99 -18.95
N VAL A 204 5.22 10.06 -18.26
CA VAL A 204 5.70 8.72 -17.98
C VAL A 204 4.78 7.73 -18.70
N LYS A 205 5.29 7.07 -19.74
CA LYS A 205 4.53 6.09 -20.52
C LYS A 205 5.03 4.68 -20.22
N ASN A 206 4.09 3.78 -19.91
CA ASN A 206 4.38 2.35 -19.77
C ASN A 206 4.09 1.62 -21.09
N LYS A 207 5.14 1.14 -21.78
CA LYS A 207 5.04 0.26 -22.95
C LYS A 207 5.44 -1.18 -22.59
N GLY A 208 4.77 -1.75 -21.59
CA GLY A 208 5.02 -3.10 -21.07
C GLY A 208 6.34 -3.19 -20.29
N ASN A 209 7.44 -3.51 -20.99
CA ASN A 209 8.78 -3.70 -20.39
C ASN A 209 9.70 -2.48 -20.51
N LYS A 210 9.31 -1.46 -21.28
CA LYS A 210 10.09 -0.22 -21.43
C LYS A 210 9.27 0.97 -20.95
N TRP A 211 9.96 1.86 -20.25
CA TRP A 211 9.39 3.10 -19.77
C TRP A 211 10.00 4.24 -20.57
N ASP A 212 9.12 5.10 -21.04
CA ASP A 212 9.48 6.31 -21.74
C ASP A 212 9.15 7.48 -20.82
N ILE A 213 10.19 8.20 -20.38
CA ILE A 213 10.07 9.33 -19.45
C ILE A 213 10.57 10.54 -20.21
N THR A 214 9.66 11.47 -20.48
CA THR A 214 9.97 12.71 -21.21
C THR A 214 9.67 13.90 -20.32
N GLU A 215 10.60 14.85 -20.31
CA GLU A 215 10.49 16.10 -19.55
C GLU A 215 10.09 17.24 -20.49
N HIS A 216 9.15 18.05 -20.05
CA HIS A 216 8.60 19.17 -20.82
C HIS A 216 8.61 20.44 -19.94
N PRO A 217 9.18 21.56 -20.43
CA PRO A 217 9.07 22.84 -19.73
C PRO A 217 7.62 23.36 -19.80
N ILE A 218 7.18 24.05 -18.75
CA ILE A 218 5.87 24.71 -18.78
C ILE A 218 5.99 26.01 -19.58
N THR A 219 5.17 26.16 -20.62
CA THR A 219 5.00 27.41 -21.35
C THR A 219 3.57 27.94 -21.18
N PRO A 220 3.33 29.26 -21.31
CA PRO A 220 1.99 29.84 -21.17
C PRO A 220 0.94 29.22 -22.09
N ASP A 221 1.36 28.80 -23.29
CA ASP A 221 0.51 28.22 -24.33
C ASP A 221 0.44 26.68 -24.29
N ASP A 222 0.98 26.03 -23.25
CA ASP A 222 0.92 24.57 -23.13
C ASP A 222 -0.50 24.11 -22.74
N GLU A 223 -1.28 23.73 -23.76
CA GLU A 223 -2.65 23.23 -23.62
C GLU A 223 -2.75 22.00 -22.70
N LEU A 224 -1.76 21.10 -22.75
CA LEU A 224 -1.76 19.88 -21.95
C LEU A 224 -1.54 20.22 -20.48
N TYR A 225 -0.54 21.07 -20.18
CA TYR A 225 -0.32 21.55 -18.82
C TYR A 225 -1.54 22.30 -18.29
N ASN A 226 -2.12 23.21 -19.08
CA ASN A 226 -3.30 23.99 -18.71
C ASN A 226 -4.54 23.13 -18.43
N TYR A 227 -4.68 22.01 -19.15
CA TYR A 227 -5.70 21.02 -18.85
C TYR A 227 -5.40 20.28 -17.54
N LEU A 228 -4.17 19.76 -17.40
CA LEU A 228 -3.78 18.94 -16.26
C LEU A 228 -3.77 19.74 -14.94
N SER A 229 -3.41 21.02 -14.98
CA SER A 229 -3.34 21.89 -13.81
C SER A 229 -4.71 22.16 -13.16
N LYS A 230 -5.79 22.12 -13.95
CA LYS A 230 -7.19 22.33 -13.50
C LYS A 230 -7.86 21.09 -12.89
N LEU A 231 -7.18 19.94 -12.91
CA LEU A 231 -7.70 18.70 -12.35
C LEU A 231 -7.44 18.63 -10.84
N HIS A 232 -8.50 18.32 -10.09
CA HIS A 232 -8.55 18.09 -8.65
C HIS A 232 -9.30 16.76 -8.35
#